data_AF-A0A7K4SBE8-F1
#
_entry.id   AF-A0A7K4SBE8-F1
#
_cell.length_a   1.000
_cell.length_b   1.000
_cell.length_c   1.000
_cell.angle_alpha   90.00
_cell.angle_beta   90.00
_cell.angle_gamma   90.00
#
_symmetry.space_group_name_H-M   'P 1'
#
loop_
_entity.id
_entity.type
_entity.pdbx_description
1 polymer ?
#
loop_
_entity_poly.entity_id
_entity_poly.type
_entity_poly.pdbx_seq_one_letter_code
_entity_poly.pdbx_strand_id
1 'polypeptide(L)'
;HIATSLPLPSERDHLRPRIDMIVFVIDIKSKYSLKNVEDSLAYVDERFFLGKACFLATGVGRVNCCSIDMNDVRKLGEKYCTPVLYSELELEGTRVTTAQRLLRMLEICADYVPGITALYFNTLMTGFSD
;
A
#
# COMPACT_ATOMS: atom_id res chain seq x y z
N HIS A 1 -24.05 3.97 11.78
CA HIS A 1 -22.95 3.10 12.24
C HIS A 1 -21.69 3.56 11.53
N ILE A 2 -20.62 3.90 12.26
CA ILE A 2 -19.29 4.13 11.66
C ILE A 2 -18.63 2.76 11.55
N ALA A 3 -18.11 2.41 10.38
CA ALA A 3 -17.39 1.15 10.18
C ALA A 3 -16.02 1.25 10.87
N THR A 4 -15.65 0.22 11.64
CA THR A 4 -14.36 0.15 12.33
C THR A 4 -13.32 -0.66 11.56
N SER A 5 -13.72 -1.37 10.51
CA SER A 5 -12.83 -2.21 9.70
C SER A 5 -13.31 -2.31 8.25
N LEU A 6 -12.41 -2.70 7.36
CA LEU A 6 -12.67 -3.09 5.98
C LEU A 6 -12.77 -4.62 5.86
N PRO A 7 -13.59 -5.15 4.92
CA PRO A 7 -14.52 -4.43 4.07
C PRO A 7 -15.64 -3.79 4.91
N LEU A 8 -16.26 -2.74 4.36
CA LEU A 8 -17.35 -2.06 5.05
C LEU A 8 -18.51 -3.05 5.37
N PRO A 9 -19.37 -2.80 6.39
CA PRO A 9 -20.49 -3.69 6.76
C PRO A 9 -21.56 -3.80 5.68
N SER A 10 -22.06 -5.01 5.36
CA SER A 10 -22.97 -5.36 4.22
C SER A 10 -24.31 -4.60 4.16
N GLU A 11 -24.60 -3.82 5.19
CA GLU A 11 -25.74 -2.89 5.20
C GLU A 11 -25.60 -1.86 4.08
N ARG A 12 -26.59 -1.82 3.17
CA ARG A 12 -26.62 -0.93 1.99
C ARG A 12 -25.47 -1.18 1.02
N ASP A 13 -25.21 -2.44 0.70
CA ASP A 13 -24.15 -2.86 -0.24
C ASP A 13 -24.18 -2.11 -1.60
N HIS A 14 -25.38 -1.75 -2.08
CA HIS A 14 -25.59 -0.97 -3.31
C HIS A 14 -25.16 0.51 -3.23
N LEU A 15 -24.98 1.07 -2.03
CA LEU A 15 -24.46 2.42 -1.79
C LEU A 15 -22.99 2.41 -1.38
N ARG A 16 -22.38 1.22 -1.22
CA ARG A 16 -21.00 1.11 -0.77
C ARG A 16 -20.04 1.46 -1.91
N PRO A 17 -19.08 2.39 -1.69
CA PRO A 17 -18.00 2.56 -2.64
C PRO A 17 -17.14 1.29 -2.67
N ARG A 18 -16.98 0.70 -3.85
CA ARG A 18 -16.02 -0.39 -4.08
C ARG A 18 -14.61 0.17 -3.86
N ILE A 19 -13.82 -0.54 -3.05
CA ILE A 19 -12.40 -0.21 -2.82
C ILE A 19 -11.59 -1.30 -3.52
N ASP A 20 -10.87 -0.91 -4.56
CA ASP A 20 -10.05 -1.84 -5.35
C ASP A 20 -8.63 -1.98 -4.83
N MET A 21 -8.09 -0.93 -4.19
CA MET A 21 -6.73 -0.94 -3.67
C MET A 21 -6.62 -0.04 -2.43
N ILE A 22 -5.78 -0.44 -1.48
CA ILE A 22 -5.40 0.37 -0.30
C ILE A 22 -3.91 0.68 -0.39
N VAL A 23 -3.54 1.95 -0.26
CA VAL A 23 -2.13 2.37 -0.21
C VAL A 23 -1.85 2.98 1.17
N PHE A 24 -0.98 2.32 1.92
CA PHE A 24 -0.50 2.83 3.21
C PHE A 24 0.71 3.72 2.98
N VAL A 25 0.53 5.03 3.08
CA VAL A 25 1.61 6.01 2.94
C VAL A 25 2.34 6.13 4.27
N ILE A 26 3.63 5.86 4.28
CA ILE A 26 4.52 5.91 5.45
C ILE A 26 5.52 7.04 5.24
N ASP A 27 5.53 8.04 6.12
CA ASP A 27 6.61 9.02 6.18
C ASP A 27 7.74 8.46 7.05
N ILE A 28 8.87 8.11 6.44
CA ILE A 28 10.01 7.51 7.15
C ILE A 28 10.68 8.47 8.14
N LYS A 29 10.38 9.77 8.04
CA LYS A 29 10.84 10.79 8.98
C LYS A 29 10.03 10.76 10.28
N SER A 30 8.90 10.05 10.32
CA SER A 30 7.96 10.05 11.44
C SER A 30 7.68 8.64 11.95
N LYS A 31 8.26 8.27 13.11
CA LYS A 31 7.93 7.01 13.80
C LYS A 31 6.43 6.86 14.09
N TYR A 32 5.74 7.98 14.32
CA TYR A 32 4.29 8.00 14.48
C TYR A 32 3.56 7.55 13.22
N SER A 33 4.04 7.93 12.03
CA SER A 33 3.47 7.48 10.76
C SER A 33 3.53 5.96 10.62
N LEU A 34 4.68 5.35 10.90
CA LEU A 34 4.81 3.88 10.88
C LEU A 34 3.88 3.23 11.91
N LYS A 35 3.89 3.72 13.17
CA LYS A 35 3.04 3.16 14.22
C LYS A 35 1.55 3.24 13.88
N ASN A 36 1.11 4.37 13.33
CA ASN A 36 -0.28 4.55 12.88
C ASN A 36 -0.65 3.57 11.76
N VAL A 37 0.27 3.29 10.83
CA VAL A 37 0.06 2.26 9.81
C VAL A 37 -0.03 0.88 10.45
N GLU A 38 0.90 0.50 11.34
CA GLU A 38 0.86 -0.78 12.05
C GLU A 38 -0.47 -1.00 12.79
N ASP A 39 -0.97 0.02 13.48
CA ASP A 39 -2.23 -0.03 14.22
C ASP A 39 -3.44 -0.09 13.26
N SER A 40 -3.34 0.53 12.08
CA SER A 40 -4.41 0.53 11.07
C SER A 40 -4.59 -0.84 10.40
N LEU A 41 -3.53 -1.64 10.30
CA LEU A 41 -3.56 -2.95 9.60
C LEU A 41 -4.51 -3.95 10.26
N ALA A 42 -4.72 -3.87 11.57
CA ALA A 42 -5.66 -4.72 12.30
C ALA A 42 -7.13 -4.53 11.86
N TYR A 43 -7.42 -3.42 11.18
CA TYR A 43 -8.76 -3.07 10.71
C TYR A 43 -8.95 -3.37 9.22
N VAL A 44 -8.02 -4.04 8.55
CA VAL A 44 -8.12 -4.39 7.13
C VAL A 44 -8.27 -5.90 6.99
N ASP A 45 -9.32 -6.32 6.28
CA ASP A 45 -9.53 -7.72 5.91
C ASP A 45 -8.35 -8.26 5.11
N GLU A 46 -7.93 -9.46 5.50
CA GLU A 46 -6.77 -10.17 4.98
C GLU A 46 -6.77 -10.34 3.45
N ARG A 47 -7.94 -10.36 2.82
CA ARG A 47 -8.10 -10.45 1.36
C ARG A 47 -7.50 -9.26 0.63
N PHE A 48 -7.40 -8.08 1.26
CA PHE A 48 -6.72 -6.95 0.64
C PHE A 48 -5.22 -7.18 0.50
N PHE A 49 -4.60 -7.93 1.40
CA PHE A 49 -3.17 -8.24 1.31
C PHE A 49 -2.83 -9.27 0.22
N LEU A 50 -3.84 -9.88 -0.41
CA LEU A 50 -3.68 -10.74 -1.59
C LEU A 50 -3.56 -9.93 -2.89
N GLY A 51 -2.77 -8.86 -2.86
CA GLY A 51 -2.43 -8.03 -4.02
C GLY A 51 -3.26 -6.76 -4.22
N LYS A 52 -4.14 -6.39 -3.28
CA LYS A 52 -4.92 -5.15 -3.28
C LYS A 52 -4.45 -4.14 -2.23
N ALA A 53 -3.28 -4.36 -1.65
CA ALA A 53 -2.63 -3.47 -0.71
C ALA A 53 -1.22 -3.12 -1.21
N CYS A 54 -0.69 -1.97 -0.78
CA CYS A 54 0.70 -1.58 -1.01
C CYS A 54 1.15 -0.64 0.11
N PHE A 55 2.41 -0.76 0.52
CA PHE A 55 3.08 0.25 1.33
C PHE A 55 3.82 1.24 0.42
N LEU A 56 3.70 2.54 0.71
CA LEU A 56 4.45 3.59 0.03
C LEU A 56 5.27 4.35 1.07
N ALA A 57 6.56 4.04 1.16
CA ALA A 57 7.51 4.77 1.99
C ALA A 57 7.95 6.06 1.29
N THR A 58 7.86 7.16 2.02
CA THR A 58 8.13 8.53 1.55
C THR A 58 9.23 9.19 2.38
N GLY A 59 9.91 10.19 1.81
CA GLY A 59 10.99 10.92 2.50
C GLY A 59 12.39 10.28 2.39
N VAL A 60 12.54 9.30 1.48
CA VAL A 60 13.73 8.43 1.32
C VAL A 60 14.99 9.15 0.81
N GLY A 61 14.85 10.28 0.11
CA GLY A 61 15.99 11.02 -0.45
C GLY A 61 16.82 11.79 0.57
N ARG A 62 16.40 11.86 1.84
CA ARG A 62 17.13 12.55 2.92
C ARG A 62 17.52 11.56 4.02
N VAL A 63 18.54 10.73 3.74
CA VAL A 63 19.06 9.69 4.64
C VAL A 63 19.39 10.22 6.05
N ASN A 64 19.84 11.48 6.16
CA ASN A 64 20.20 12.12 7.43
C ASN A 64 19.00 12.50 8.33
N CYS A 65 17.76 12.33 7.86
CA CYS A 65 16.54 12.67 8.60
C CYS A 65 15.61 11.48 8.80
N CYS A 66 16.06 10.26 8.49
CA CYS A 66 15.26 9.05 8.65
C CYS A 66 15.11 8.73 10.14
N SER A 67 13.88 8.74 10.64
CA SER A 67 13.57 8.33 12.01
C SER A 67 13.21 6.85 12.10
N ILE A 68 12.96 6.21 10.95
CA ILE A 68 12.58 4.81 10.79
C ILE A 68 13.67 4.10 9.99
N ASP A 69 14.03 2.89 10.40
CA ASP A 69 14.88 2.01 9.61
C ASP A 69 14.06 1.49 8.41
N MET A 70 14.58 1.64 7.21
CA MET A 70 13.97 1.12 5.97
C MET A 70 13.73 -0.39 6.05
N ASN A 71 14.54 -1.08 6.84
CA ASN A 71 14.40 -2.48 7.15
C ASN A 71 13.08 -2.81 7.87
N ASP A 72 12.57 -1.91 8.71
CA ASP A 72 11.30 -2.11 9.42
C ASP A 72 10.12 -2.04 8.45
N VAL A 73 10.16 -1.11 7.48
CA VAL A 73 9.15 -1.04 6.42
C VAL A 73 9.21 -2.25 5.50
N ARG A 74 10.41 -2.72 5.15
CA ARG A 74 10.60 -3.96 4.38
C ARG A 74 10.02 -5.18 5.10
N LYS A 75 10.37 -5.37 6.37
CA LYS A 75 9.82 -6.46 7.21
C LYS A 75 8.30 -6.38 7.33
N LEU A 76 7.74 -5.18 7.38
CA LEU A 76 6.29 -4.99 7.37
C LEU A 76 5.68 -5.48 6.05
N GLY A 77 6.29 -5.14 4.91
CA GLY A 77 5.90 -5.66 3.60
C GLY A 77 5.92 -7.19 3.54
N GLU A 78 6.99 -7.81 4.04
CA GLU A 78 7.14 -9.26 4.10
C GLU A 78 6.09 -9.93 4.99
N LYS A 79 5.85 -9.36 6.18
CA LYS A 79 4.86 -9.85 7.14
C LYS A 79 3.45 -9.93 6.53
N TYR A 80 3.10 -8.98 5.69
CA TYR A 80 1.78 -8.90 5.05
C TYR A 80 1.81 -9.32 3.57
N CYS A 81 2.90 -9.93 3.08
CA CYS A 81 3.07 -10.32 1.68
C CYS A 81 2.65 -9.22 0.68
N THR A 82 2.98 -7.97 1.00
CA THR A 82 2.45 -6.77 0.33
C THR A 82 3.62 -5.93 -0.22
N PRO A 83 3.54 -5.41 -1.45
CA PRO A 83 4.62 -4.65 -2.07
C PRO A 83 4.95 -3.39 -1.29
N VAL A 84 6.24 -3.05 -1.27
CA VAL A 84 6.76 -1.81 -0.70
C VAL A 84 7.36 -0.96 -1.82
N LEU A 85 6.83 0.24 -2.01
CA LEU A 85 7.35 1.24 -2.93
C LEU A 85 8.07 2.33 -2.15
N TYR A 86 9.16 2.83 -2.70
CA TYR A 86 9.93 3.94 -2.16
C TYR A 86 9.83 5.14 -3.09
N SER A 87 9.48 6.30 -2.56
CA SER A 87 9.30 7.50 -3.37
C SER A 87 9.63 8.78 -2.62
N GLU A 88 10.21 9.75 -3.30
CA GLU A 88 10.38 11.11 -2.79
C GLU A 88 9.31 12.02 -3.39
N LEU A 89 8.16 12.10 -2.71
CA LEU A 89 7.01 12.88 -3.18
C LEU A 89 7.24 14.41 -3.19
N GLU A 90 8.30 14.89 -2.52
CA GLU A 90 8.75 16.28 -2.55
C GLU A 90 9.28 16.69 -3.94
N LEU A 91 9.77 15.73 -4.74
CA LEU A 91 10.25 15.95 -6.10
C LEU A 91 9.13 15.72 -7.11
N GLU A 92 8.81 16.73 -7.91
CA GLU A 92 7.69 16.70 -8.85
C GLU A 92 7.76 15.54 -9.86
N GLY A 93 8.92 15.31 -10.49
CA GLY A 93 9.08 14.22 -11.45
C GLY A 93 8.88 12.83 -10.82
N THR A 94 9.37 12.65 -9.60
CA THR A 94 9.20 11.41 -8.83
C THR A 94 7.74 11.21 -8.43
N ARG A 95 7.05 12.28 -8.02
CA ARG A 95 5.62 12.25 -7.69
C ARG A 95 4.77 11.83 -8.89
N VAL A 96 5.01 12.39 -10.08
CA VAL A 96 4.29 12.01 -11.31
C VAL A 96 4.53 10.54 -11.65
N THR A 97 5.78 10.09 -11.61
CA THR A 97 6.14 8.68 -11.89
C THR A 97 5.49 7.73 -10.88
N THR A 98 5.45 8.11 -9.60
CA THR A 98 4.84 7.32 -8.53
C THR A 98 3.32 7.23 -8.72
N ALA A 99 2.66 8.35 -9.03
CA ALA A 99 1.23 8.37 -9.32
C ALA A 99 0.89 7.48 -10.52
N GLN A 100 1.68 7.52 -11.59
CA GLN A 100 1.50 6.65 -12.75
C GLN A 100 1.66 5.17 -12.41
N ARG A 101 2.65 4.82 -11.57
CA ARG A 101 2.82 3.44 -11.08
C ARG A 101 1.63 2.97 -10.26
N LEU A 102 1.17 3.79 -9.30
CA LEU A 102 -0.01 3.48 -8.49
C LEU A 102 -1.27 3.35 -9.34
N LEU A 103 -1.43 4.18 -10.37
CA LEU A 103 -2.55 4.08 -11.30
C LEU A 103 -2.55 2.75 -12.05
N ARG A 104 -1.38 2.29 -12.53
CA ARG A 104 -1.26 0.96 -13.16
C ARG A 104 -1.57 -0.18 -12.20
N MET A 105 -1.11 -0.10 -10.94
CA MET A 105 -1.45 -1.09 -9.92
C MET A 105 -2.95 -1.12 -9.66
N LEU A 106 -3.59 0.04 -9.54
CA LEU A 106 -5.03 0.17 -9.35
C LEU A 106 -5.81 -0.43 -10.52
N GLU A 107 -5.40 -0.17 -11.77
CA GLU A 107 -6.01 -0.76 -12.96
C GLU A 107 -5.98 -2.29 -12.91
N ILE A 108 -4.87 -2.89 -12.46
CA ILE A 108 -4.75 -4.34 -12.25
C ILE A 108 -5.69 -4.80 -11.13
N CYS A 109 -5.70 -4.11 -9.98
CA CYS A 109 -6.52 -4.48 -8.83
C CYS A 109 -8.04 -4.38 -9.08
N ALA A 110 -8.42 -3.49 -10.00
CA ALA A 110 -9.79 -3.27 -10.46
C ALA A 110 -10.20 -4.17 -11.64
N ASP A 111 -9.31 -5.06 -12.08
CA ASP A 111 -9.50 -6.00 -13.21
C ASP A 111 -9.64 -5.33 -14.58
N TYR A 112 -9.06 -4.14 -14.78
CA TYR A 112 -9.04 -3.44 -16.07
C TYR A 112 -7.92 -3.92 -17.01
N VAL A 113 -7.01 -4.79 -16.54
CA VAL A 113 -5.89 -5.32 -17.34
C VAL A 113 -6.14 -6.80 -17.65
N PRO A 114 -6.51 -7.14 -18.90
CA PRO A 114 -6.76 -8.53 -19.28
C PRO A 114 -5.53 -9.42 -19.11
N GLY A 115 -5.72 -10.61 -18.53
CA GLY A 115 -4.66 -11.61 -18.37
C GLY A 115 -3.71 -11.39 -17.18
N ILE A 116 -3.89 -10.32 -16.39
CA ILE A 116 -3.12 -10.05 -15.17
C ILE A 116 -4.08 -9.88 -14.01
N THR A 117 -3.92 -10.68 -12.96
CA THR A 117 -4.71 -10.56 -11.73
C THR A 117 -3.90 -9.88 -10.62
N ALA A 118 -4.58 -9.31 -9.63
CA ALA A 118 -3.95 -8.73 -8.45
C ALA A 118 -3.00 -9.72 -7.73
N LEU A 119 -3.41 -10.98 -7.58
CA LEU A 119 -2.62 -12.03 -6.93
C LEU A 119 -1.33 -12.35 -7.71
N TYR A 120 -1.45 -12.51 -9.03
CA TYR A 120 -0.31 -12.78 -9.91
C TYR A 120 0.68 -11.60 -9.87
N PHE A 121 0.17 -10.38 -9.99
CA PHE A 121 0.96 -9.17 -9.89
C PHE A 121 1.68 -9.04 -8.54
N ASN A 122 1.00 -9.34 -7.43
CA ASN A 122 1.58 -9.32 -6.10
C ASN A 122 2.76 -10.29 -5.96
N THR A 123 2.62 -11.49 -6.54
CA THR A 123 3.69 -12.51 -6.55
C THR A 123 4.92 -11.99 -7.28
N LEU A 124 4.74 -11.32 -8.43
CA LEU A 124 5.84 -10.68 -9.16
C LEU A 124 6.50 -9.58 -8.31
N MET A 125 5.72 -8.75 -7.64
CA MET A 125 6.26 -7.61 -6.90
C MET A 125 6.97 -7.99 -5.59
N THR A 126 6.58 -9.11 -4.98
CA THR A 126 7.14 -9.59 -3.71
C THR A 126 8.22 -10.63 -3.91
N GLY A 127 8.15 -11.45 -4.96
CA GLY A 127 9.09 -12.53 -5.26
C GLY A 127 10.46 -12.10 -5.80
N PHE A 128 10.69 -10.81 -6.05
CA PHE A 128 12.03 -10.27 -6.38
C PHE A 128 12.79 -9.71 -5.16
N SER A 129 12.35 -10.02 -3.94
CA SER A 129 12.94 -9.48 -2.71
C SER A 129 14.08 -10.33 -2.11
N ASP A 130 14.60 -11.31 -2.86
CA ASP A 130 15.72 -12.19 -2.45
C ASP A 130 17.10 -11.59 -2.74
#